data_AF-A0A9X3WEN6-F1
#
_entry.id   AF-A0A9X3WEN6-F1
#
_cell.length_a   1.000
_cell.length_b   1.000
_cell.length_c   1.000
_cell.angle_alpha   90.00
_cell.angle_beta   90.00
_cell.angle_gamma   90.00
#
_symmetry.space_group_name_H-M   'P 1'
#
loop_
_entity.id
_entity.type
_entity.pdbx_description
1 polymer ?
#
loop_
_entity_poly.entity_id
_entity_poly.type
_entity_poly.pdbx_seq_one_letter_code
_entity_poly.pdbx_strand_id
1 'polypeptide(L)'
;MPIQNDQEIKQLFELSQQLEQSAQAAVNHANTEEIQQLQQKLRETQHDIQAARGKAINGSGTSTEPLTEAQMRVEETQHRIERALINIEAQRDNVQP
;
A
#
# COMPACT_ATOMS: atom_id res chain seq x y z
N MET A 1 24.48 -14.50 2.07
CA MET A 1 23.74 -13.69 3.06
C MET A 1 22.24 -13.84 2.80
N PRO A 2 21.53 -14.75 3.50
CA PRO A 2 20.08 -14.93 3.36
C PRO A 2 19.27 -13.97 4.25
N ILE A 3 19.81 -13.61 5.42
CA ILE A 3 19.08 -12.96 6.53
C ILE A 3 18.59 -11.54 6.19
N GLN A 4 19.29 -10.80 5.33
CA GLN A 4 18.90 -9.44 4.95
C GLN A 4 17.65 -9.40 4.07
N ASN A 5 17.47 -10.37 3.16
CA ASN A 5 16.27 -10.43 2.31
C ASN A 5 15.03 -10.78 3.12
N ASP A 6 15.14 -11.70 4.09
CA ASP A 6 14.00 -12.12 4.91
C ASP A 6 13.48 -10.97 5.81
N GLN A 7 14.40 -10.15 6.34
CA GLN A 7 14.04 -8.96 7.11
C GLN A 7 13.39 -7.88 6.26
N GLU A 8 13.94 -7.59 5.07
CA GLU A 8 13.36 -6.64 4.11
C GLU A 8 11.95 -7.06 3.70
N ILE A 9 11.76 -8.35 3.39
CA ILE A 9 10.45 -8.92 3.04
C ILE A 9 9.45 -8.76 4.19
N LYS A 10 9.86 -9.07 5.42
CA LYS A 10 9.01 -8.92 6.59
C LYS A 10 8.62 -7.45 6.83
N GLN A 11 9.55 -6.52 6.68
CA GLN A 11 9.28 -5.08 6.82
C GLN A 11 8.29 -4.58 5.78
N LEU A 12 8.45 -4.97 4.51
CA LEU A 12 7.51 -4.60 3.44
C LEU A 12 6.12 -5.19 3.68
N PHE A 13 6.05 -6.42 4.19
CA PHE A 13 4.80 -7.05 4.58
C PHE A 13 4.10 -6.29 5.71
N GLU A 14 4.80 -5.99 6.80
CA GLU A 14 4.26 -5.22 7.93
C GLU A 14 3.84 -3.81 7.51
N LEU A 15 4.67 -3.14 6.69
CA LEU A 15 4.35 -1.82 6.15
C LEU A 15 3.06 -1.85 5.32
N SER A 16 2.87 -2.88 4.48
CA SER A 16 1.65 -3.02 3.69
C SER A 16 0.39 -3.10 4.56
N GLN A 17 0.45 -3.79 5.71
CA GLN A 17 -0.67 -3.86 6.67
C GLN A 17 -0.93 -2.52 7.35
N GLN A 18 0.13 -1.82 7.76
CA GLN A 18 0.00 -0.50 8.39
C GLN A 18 -0.62 0.52 7.45
N LEU A 19 -0.22 0.50 6.17
CA LEU A 19 -0.79 1.38 5.15
C LEU A 19 -2.26 1.06 4.86
N GLU A 20 -2.63 -0.22 4.81
CA GLU A 20 -4.04 -0.62 4.67
C GLU A 20 -4.90 -0.11 5.83
N GLN A 21 -4.43 -0.28 7.08
CA GLN A 21 -5.15 0.18 8.27
C GLN A 21 -5.28 1.70 8.29
N SER A 22 -4.19 2.41 7.96
CA SER A 22 -4.19 3.88 7.88
C SER A 22 -5.13 4.38 6.79
N ALA A 23 -5.14 3.72 5.63
CA ALA A 23 -6.07 4.01 4.54
C ALA A 23 -7.52 3.80 4.96
N GLN A 24 -7.82 2.72 5.70
CA GLN A 24 -9.17 2.49 6.20
C GLN A 24 -9.60 3.61 7.16
N ALA A 25 -8.72 4.04 8.06
CA ALA A 25 -9.01 5.12 9.00
C ALA A 25 -9.22 6.46 8.29
N ALA A 26 -8.35 6.81 7.33
CA ALA A 26 -8.44 8.05 6.56
C ALA A 26 -9.74 8.11 5.73
N VAL A 27 -10.15 6.99 5.13
CA VAL A 27 -11.42 6.88 4.41
C VAL A 27 -12.61 7.04 5.37
N ASN A 28 -12.60 6.37 6.52
CA ASN A 28 -13.68 6.46 7.50
C ASN A 28 -13.85 7.90 8.04
N HIS A 29 -12.76 8.65 8.16
CA HIS A 29 -12.79 10.04 8.61
C HIS A 29 -12.95 11.06 7.47
N ALA A 30 -13.10 10.61 6.23
CA ALA A 30 -13.12 11.46 5.03
C ALA A 30 -11.94 12.46 4.96
N ASN A 31 -10.77 12.06 5.47
CA ASN A 31 -9.58 12.90 5.53
C ASN A 31 -8.84 12.88 4.19
N THR A 32 -9.20 13.78 3.28
CA THR A 32 -8.66 13.83 1.92
C THR A 32 -7.15 14.08 1.86
N GLU A 33 -6.59 14.87 2.79
CA GLU A 33 -5.15 15.14 2.84
C GLU A 33 -4.37 13.88 3.20
N GLU A 34 -4.84 13.13 4.21
CA GLU A 34 -4.23 11.87 4.62
C GLU A 34 -4.37 10.80 3.54
N ILE A 35 -5.53 10.74 2.86
CA ILE A 35 -5.73 9.86 1.69
C ILE A 35 -4.70 10.13 0.59
N GLN A 36 -4.44 11.40 0.26
CA GLN A 36 -3.44 11.77 -0.76
C GLN A 36 -2.02 11.37 -0.35
N GLN A 37 -1.65 11.61 0.91
CA GLN A 37 -0.34 11.19 1.44
C GLN A 37 -0.18 9.67 1.41
N LEU A 38 -1.24 8.93 1.78
CA LEU A 38 -1.24 7.46 1.74
C LEU A 38 -1.14 6.92 0.32
N GLN A 39 -1.76 7.60 -0.67
CA GLN A 39 -1.64 7.25 -2.08
C GLN A 39 -0.17 7.26 -2.53
N GLN A 40 0.61 8.26 -2.12
CA GLN A 40 2.02 8.34 -2.44
C GLN A 40 2.83 7.22 -1.76
N LYS A 41 2.62 7.01 -0.45
CA LYS A 41 3.31 5.94 0.31
C LYS A 41 3.02 4.54 -0.24
N LEU A 42 1.79 4.29 -0.70
CA LEU A 42 1.41 3.03 -1.33
C LEU A 42 2.15 2.83 -2.66
N ARG A 43 2.33 3.86 -3.48
CA ARG A 43 3.10 3.77 -4.74
C ARG A 43 4.57 3.45 -4.47
N GLU A 44 5.17 4.12 -3.48
CA GLU A 44 6.55 3.87 -3.06
C GLU A 44 6.70 2.43 -2.57
N THR A 45 5.81 1.98 -1.69
CA THR A 45 5.81 0.61 -1.17
C THR A 45 5.62 -0.44 -2.28
N GLN A 46 4.78 -0.16 -3.27
CA GLN A 46 4.63 -1.04 -4.44
C GLN A 46 5.92 -1.18 -5.23
N HIS A 47 6.65 -0.07 -5.43
CA HIS A 47 7.95 -0.08 -6.10
C HIS A 47 8.98 -0.90 -5.32
N ASP A 48 9.05 -0.71 -4.00
CA ASP A 48 9.97 -1.44 -3.12
C ASP A 48 9.66 -2.95 -3.10
N ILE A 49 8.38 -3.33 -3.07
CA ILE A 49 7.95 -4.73 -3.20
C ILE A 49 8.40 -5.32 -4.54
N GLN A 50 8.22 -4.60 -5.66
CA GLN A 50 8.66 -5.08 -6.97
C GLN A 50 10.17 -5.26 -7.03
N ALA A 51 10.95 -4.34 -6.46
CA ALA A 51 12.39 -4.45 -6.36
C ALA A 51 12.81 -5.66 -5.51
N ALA A 52 12.20 -5.85 -4.34
CA ALA A 52 12.47 -6.99 -3.46
C ALA A 52 12.12 -8.33 -4.12
N ARG A 53 11.02 -8.39 -4.88
CA ARG A 53 10.65 -9.58 -5.67
C ARG A 53 11.72 -9.90 -6.71
N GLY A 54 12.21 -8.89 -7.44
CA GLY A 54 13.29 -9.05 -8.42
C GLY A 54 14.58 -9.59 -7.79
N LYS A 55 14.94 -9.15 -6.58
CA LYS A 55 16.09 -9.69 -5.83
C LYS A 55 15.87 -11.14 -5.39
N ALA A 56 14.69 -11.46 -4.87
CA ALA A 56 14.36 -12.79 -4.35
C ALA A 56 14.35 -13.87 -5.45
N ILE A 57 13.82 -13.56 -6.63
CA ILE A 57 13.80 -14.46 -7.80
C ILE A 57 15.22 -14.78 -8.27
N ASN A 58 16.11 -13.78 -8.26
CA ASN A 58 17.45 -13.91 -8.83
C ASN A 58 18.53 -14.46 -7.88
N GLY A 59 18.29 -14.50 -6.55
CA GLY A 59 19.42 -14.57 -5.63
C GLY A 59 19.31 -15.40 -4.35
N SER A 60 18.12 -15.77 -3.84
CA SER A 60 18.07 -16.19 -2.43
C SER A 60 17.25 -17.41 -2.04
N GLY A 61 16.46 -18.02 -2.92
CA GLY A 61 15.62 -19.18 -2.54
C GLY A 61 14.61 -18.87 -1.41
N THR A 62 14.46 -17.59 -1.08
CA THR A 62 13.52 -17.07 -0.09
C THR A 62 12.10 -17.15 -0.63
N SER A 63 11.12 -17.50 0.20
CA SER A 63 9.72 -17.46 -0.22
C SER A 63 9.31 -16.04 -0.63
N THR A 64 8.71 -15.93 -1.81
CA THR A 64 8.17 -14.68 -2.35
C THR A 64 6.68 -14.50 -2.02
N GLU A 65 6.07 -15.46 -1.29
CA GLU A 65 4.67 -15.39 -0.88
C GLU A 65 4.36 -14.12 -0.08
N PRO A 66 5.14 -13.70 0.94
CA PRO A 66 4.81 -12.49 1.70
C PRO A 66 4.86 -11.23 0.84
N LEU A 67 5.78 -11.17 -0.13
CA LEU A 67 5.85 -10.06 -1.09
C LEU A 67 4.66 -10.06 -2.05
N THR A 68 4.19 -11.23 -2.43
CA THR A 68 3.01 -11.38 -3.31
C THR A 68 1.75 -10.93 -2.57
N GLU A 69 1.59 -11.34 -1.31
CA GLU A 69 0.49 -10.89 -0.46
C GLU A 69 0.55 -9.37 -0.21
N ALA A 70 1.73 -8.85 0.13
CA ALA A 70 1.94 -7.41 0.30
C ALA A 70 1.59 -6.63 -0.96
N GLN A 71 1.97 -7.14 -2.14
CA GLN A 71 1.64 -6.50 -3.42
C GLN A 71 0.12 -6.43 -3.65
N MET A 72 -0.58 -7.56 -3.48
CA MET A 72 -2.04 -7.59 -3.62
C MET A 72 -2.72 -6.61 -2.66
N ARG A 73 -2.27 -6.57 -1.40
CA ARG A 73 -2.79 -5.65 -0.38
C ARG A 73 -2.60 -4.19 -0.76
N VAL A 74 -1.42 -3.83 -1.25
CA VAL A 74 -1.12 -2.46 -1.70
C VAL A 74 -2.00 -2.06 -2.88
N GLU A 75 -2.14 -2.94 -3.88
CA GLU A 75 -2.97 -2.70 -5.07
C GLU A 75 -4.46 -2.55 -4.71
N GLU A 76 -4.99 -3.43 -3.87
CA GLU A 76 -6.36 -3.33 -3.38
C GLU A 76 -6.59 -2.04 -2.58
N THR A 77 -5.64 -1.68 -1.71
CA THR A 77 -5.71 -0.46 -0.91
C THR A 77 -5.71 0.78 -1.80
N GLN A 78 -4.85 0.83 -2.83
CA GLN A 78 -4.81 1.93 -3.80
C GLN A 78 -6.15 2.12 -4.51
N HIS A 79 -6.74 1.03 -5.02
CA HIS A 79 -8.06 1.08 -5.65
C HIS A 79 -9.17 1.53 -4.69
N ARG A 80 -9.13 1.06 -3.43
CA ARG A 80 -10.10 1.46 -2.41
C ARG A 80 -10.04 2.96 -2.10
N ILE A 81 -8.85 3.51 -1.90
CA ILE A 81 -8.70 4.93 -1.56
C ILE A 81 -9.00 5.86 -2.75
N GLU A 82 -8.69 5.44 -3.97
CA GLU A 82 -9.05 6.19 -5.17
C GLU A 82 -10.57 6.34 -5.30
N ARG A 83 -11.32 5.24 -5.11
CA ARG A 83 -12.78 5.27 -5.09
C ARG A 83 -13.33 6.12 -3.94
N ALA A 84 -12.73 6.03 -2.77
CA ALA A 84 -13.14 6.82 -1.62
C ALA A 84 -12.93 8.33 -1.86
N LEU A 85 -11.80 8.71 -2.44
CA LEU A 85 -11.51 10.11 -2.76
C LEU A 85 -12.56 10.69 -3.72
N ILE A 86 -12.87 9.99 -4.81
CA ILE A 86 -13.92 10.38 -5.77
C ILE A 86 -15.26 10.57 -5.06
N ASN A 87 -15.64 9.65 -4.17
CA ASN A 87 -16.91 9.73 -3.45
C ASN A 87 -16.97 10.88 -2.44
N ILE A 88 -15.83 11.21 -1.79
CA ILE A 88 -15.74 12.33 -0.84
C ILE A 88 -15.81 13.67 -1.59
N GLU A 89 -15.09 13.78 -2.72
CA GLU A 89 -15.12 14.97 -3.58
C GLU A 89 -16.52 15.21 -4.16
N ALA A 90 -17.17 14.17 -4.70
CA ALA A 90 -18.53 14.27 -5.21
C ALA A 90 -19.57 14.68 -4.14
N GLN A 91 -19.36 14.28 -2.89
CA GLN A 91 -20.21 14.74 -1.78
C GLN A 91 -19.98 16.21 -1.46
N ARG A 92 -18.73 16.71 -1.52
CA ARG A 92 -18.40 18.13 -1.30
C ARG A 92 -18.96 19.03 -2.40
N ASP A 93 -18.93 18.58 -3.66
CA ASP A 93 -19.46 19.35 -4.78
C ASP A 93 -21.00 19.46 -4.73
N ASN A 94 -21.70 18.42 -4.27
CA ASN A 94 -23.16 18.44 -4.15
C ASN A 94 -23.69 19.28 -2.96
N VAL A 95 -22.84 19.76 -2.06
CA VAL A 95 -23.22 20.64 -0.94
C VAL A 95 -22.82 22.11 -1.16
N GLN A 96 -22.25 22.46 -2.32
CA GLN A 96 -22.05 23.87 -2.70
C GLN A 96 -23.32 24.43 -3.38
N PRO A 97 -23.99 25.47 -2.81
CA PRO A 97 -25.19 26.09 -3.37
C PRO A 97 -24.92 26.97 -4.60
#